data_AF-A0AAN7YYN6-F1
#
_entry.id   AF-A0AAN7YYN6-F1
#
_cell.length_a   1.000
_cell.length_b   1.000
_cell.length_c   1.000
_cell.angle_alpha   90.00
_cell.angle_beta   90.00
_cell.angle_gamma   90.00
#
_symmetry.space_group_name_H-M   'P 1'
#
loop_
_entity.id
_entity.type
_entity.pdbx_description
1 polymer ?
#
loop_
_entity_poly.entity_id
_entity_poly.type
_entity_poly.pdbx_seq_one_letter_code
_entity_poly.pdbx_strand_id
1 'polypeptide(L)'
;MNLITIISRQLWIIICYKLFNEDVTKPIPLFDPLIIEKETSNLLKLEKFKVMKKIEQNLNNNNNTNLLKIKFNNFWQSPTNPIPIP
;
A
#
# COMPACT_ATOMS: atom_id res chain seq x y z
N MET A 1 -0.82 0.67 10.39
CA MET A 1 -0.74 -0.80 10.55
C MET A 1 -0.11 -1.33 9.27
N ASN A 2 0.87 -2.24 9.33
CA ASN A 2 1.52 -2.74 8.11
C ASN A 2 0.65 -3.86 7.50
N LEU A 3 0.53 -3.92 6.17
CA LEU A 3 -0.22 -4.95 5.44
C LEU A 3 0.21 -6.36 5.87
N ILE A 4 1.51 -6.57 6.06
CA ILE A 4 2.08 -7.83 6.56
C ILE A 4 1.49 -8.17 7.93
N THR A 5 1.41 -7.21 8.85
CA THR A 5 0.84 -7.41 10.19
C THR A 5 -0.63 -7.81 10.13
N ILE A 6 -1.42 -7.26 9.20
CA ILE A 6 -2.83 -7.62 9.01
C ILE A 6 -2.95 -9.06 8.54
N ILE A 7 -2.17 -9.43 7.52
CA ILE A 7 -2.15 -10.79 6.98
C ILE A 7 -1.71 -11.79 8.05
N SER A 8 -0.59 -11.53 8.72
CA SER A 8 -0.06 -12.37 9.79
C SER A 8 -1.07 -12.55 10.93
N ARG A 9 -1.80 -11.50 11.31
CA ARG A 9 -2.83 -11.58 12.35
C ARG A 9 -4.01 -12.45 11.94
N GLN A 10 -4.51 -12.31 10.71
CA GLN A 10 -5.59 -13.16 10.22
C GLN A 10 -5.16 -14.63 10.15
N LEU A 11 -3.96 -14.91 9.63
CA LEU A 11 -3.40 -16.26 9.57
C LEU A 11 -3.21 -16.85 10.98
N TRP A 12 -2.71 -16.06 11.92
CA TRP A 12 -2.52 -16.50 13.30
C TRP A 12 -3.84 -16.95 13.95
N ILE A 13 -4.93 -16.19 13.75
CA ILE A 13 -6.26 -16.54 14.27
C ILE A 13 -6.73 -17.88 13.71
N ILE A 14 -6.55 -18.10 12.40
CA ILE A 14 -6.94 -19.35 11.74
C ILE A 14 -6.12 -20.53 12.27
N ILE A 15 -4.81 -20.36 12.44
CA ILE A 15 -3.92 -21.39 13.00
C ILE A 15 -4.32 -21.71 14.43
N CYS A 16 -4.52 -20.71 15.28
CA CYS A 16 -4.94 -20.91 16.67
C CYS A 16 -6.27 -21.64 16.76
N TYR A 17 -7.24 -21.30 15.90
CA TYR A 17 -8.51 -22.01 15.86
C TYR A 17 -8.32 -23.48 15.49
N LYS A 18 -7.50 -23.79 14.48
CA LYS A 18 -7.25 -25.19 14.07
C LYS A 18 -6.50 -26.00 15.12
N LEU A 19 -5.60 -25.39 15.87
CA LEU A 19 -4.73 -26.10 16.81
C LEU A 19 -5.34 -26.25 18.21
N PHE A 20 -6.18 -25.30 18.63
CA PHE A 20 -6.59 -25.18 20.03
C PHE A 20 -8.10 -25.08 20.24
N ASN A 21 -8.92 -24.93 19.19
CA ASN A 21 -10.36 -24.81 19.39
C ASN A 21 -11.02 -26.19 19.52
N GLU A 22 -11.51 -26.49 20.72
CA GLU A 22 -12.27 -27.71 21.02
C GLU A 22 -13.80 -27.49 20.90
N ASP A 23 -14.23 -26.24 20.73
CA ASP A 23 -15.64 -25.85 20.69
C ASP A 23 -16.16 -25.82 19.25
N VAL A 24 -16.88 -26.88 18.87
CA VAL A 24 -17.49 -27.08 17.55
C VAL A 24 -18.64 -26.12 17.25
N THR A 25 -19.14 -25.38 18.23
CA THR A 25 -20.24 -24.41 18.03
C THR A 25 -19.73 -23.06 17.51
N LYS A 26 -18.43 -22.78 17.66
CA LYS A 26 -17.84 -21.50 17.21
C LYS A 26 -17.61 -21.50 15.71
N PRO A 27 -17.93 -20.38 15.03
CA PRO A 27 -17.70 -20.26 13.60
C PRO A 27 -16.21 -20.36 13.28
N ILE A 28 -15.90 -21.06 12.20
CA ILE A 28 -14.54 -21.21 11.69
C ILE A 28 -14.08 -19.83 11.22
N PRO A 29 -12.99 -19.26 11.78
CA PRO A 29 -12.43 -18.03 11.26
C PRO A 29 -11.90 -18.29 9.85
N LEU A 30 -12.30 -17.41 8.94
CA LEU A 30 -11.88 -17.42 7.55
C LEU A 30 -11.01 -16.19 7.28
N PHE A 31 -10.16 -16.33 6.28
CA PHE A 31 -9.38 -15.21 5.79
C PHE A 31 -10.32 -14.22 5.10
N ASP A 32 -10.27 -12.96 5.51
CA ASP A 32 -11.11 -11.90 4.97
C ASP A 32 -10.29 -10.98 4.04
N PRO A 33 -10.43 -11.14 2.72
CA PRO A 33 -9.71 -10.33 1.74
C PRO A 33 -10.17 -8.88 1.72
N LEU A 34 -11.39 -8.55 2.16
CA LEU A 34 -11.91 -7.17 2.15
C LEU A 34 -11.14 -6.28 3.12
N ILE A 35 -10.65 -6.83 4.24
CA ILE A 35 -9.80 -6.10 5.18
C ILE A 35 -8.47 -5.71 4.51
N ILE A 36 -7.91 -6.61 3.71
CA ILE A 36 -6.65 -6.40 2.98
C ILE A 36 -6.86 -5.37 1.87
N GLU A 37 -7.95 -5.51 1.12
CA GLU A 37 -8.31 -4.56 0.07
C GLU A 37 -8.50 -3.15 0.62
N LYS A 38 -9.21 -3.02 1.75
CA LYS A 38 -9.42 -1.74 2.44
C LYS A 38 -8.10 -1.12 2.90
N GLU A 39 -7.24 -1.87 3.55
CA GLU A 39 -5.96 -1.32 4.02
C GLU A 39 -5.05 -0.95 2.84
N THR A 40 -5.02 -1.77 1.80
CA THR A 40 -4.25 -1.50 0.58
C THR A 40 -4.75 -0.23 -0.11
N SER A 41 -6.07 -0.05 -0.21
CA SER A 41 -6.67 1.18 -0.74
C SER A 41 -6.32 2.41 0.10
N ASN A 42 -6.32 2.29 1.42
CA ASN A 42 -5.95 3.38 2.32
C ASN A 42 -4.47 3.76 2.17
N LEU A 43 -3.58 2.78 2.10
CA LEU A 43 -2.15 3.00 1.86
C LEU A 43 -1.92 3.70 0.52
N LEU A 44 -2.59 3.25 -0.54
CA LEU A 44 -2.46 3.86 -1.86
C LEU A 44 -2.96 5.31 -1.87
N LYS A 45 -4.08 5.60 -1.19
CA LYS A 45 -4.58 6.98 -1.02
C LYS A 45 -3.58 7.85 -0.26
N LEU A 46 -2.99 7.34 0.81
CA LEU A 46 -2.01 8.07 1.62
C LEU A 46 -0.75 8.39 0.81
N GLU A 47 -0.21 7.40 0.09
CA GLU A 47 0.98 7.60 -0.74
C GLU A 47 0.69 8.56 -1.90
N LYS A 48 -0.47 8.44 -2.55
CA LYS A 48 -0.93 9.42 -3.55
C LYS A 48 -0.96 10.84 -2.97
N PHE A 49 -1.50 11.01 -1.76
CA PHE A 49 -1.55 12.31 -1.10
C PHE A 49 -0.16 12.87 -0.80
N LYS A 50 0.76 12.05 -0.27
CA LYS A 50 2.15 12.48 0.00
C LYS A 50 2.86 12.91 -1.28
N VAL A 51 2.72 12.14 -2.36
CA VAL A 51 3.29 12.47 -3.67
C VAL A 51 2.73 13.78 -4.20
N MET A 52 1.40 13.96 -4.16
CA MET A 52 0.76 15.20 -4.62
C MET A 52 1.26 16.42 -3.85
N LYS A 53 1.30 16.34 -2.52
CA LYS A 53 1.80 17.42 -1.66
C LYS A 53 3.27 17.76 -1.95
N LYS A 54 4.11 16.76 -2.20
CA LYS A 54 5.52 16.97 -2.58
C LYS A 54 5.64 17.65 -3.95
N ILE A 55 4.79 17.28 -4.91
CA ILE A 55 4.72 17.95 -6.21
C ILE A 55 4.32 19.41 -6.02
N GLU A 56 3.24 19.71 -5.31
CA GLU A 56 2.78 21.08 -5.05
C GLU A 56 3.86 21.94 -4.39
N GLN A 57 4.54 21.42 -3.36
CA GLN A 57 5.66 22.11 -2.72
C GLN A 57 6.81 22.41 -3.69
N ASN A 58 7.15 21.46 -4.57
CA ASN A 58 8.18 21.66 -5.58
C ASN A 58 7.76 22.61 -6.70
N LEU A 59 6.47 22.67 -7.05
CA LEU A 59 5.95 23.61 -8.04
C LEU A 59 5.96 25.05 -7.51
N ASN A 60 5.63 25.24 -6.23
CA ASN A 60 5.68 26.56 -5.60
C ASN A 60 7.11 27.09 -5.44
N ASN A 61 8.11 26.20 -5.36
CA ASN A 61 9.52 26.56 -5.23
C ASN A 61 10.28 26.68 -6.57
N ASN A 62 9.72 26.23 -7.69
CA ASN A 62 10.37 26.28 -9.00
C ASN A 62 9.43 26.84 -10.07
N ASN A 63 9.82 27.96 -10.68
CA ASN A 63 9.19 28.56 -11.87
C ASN A 63 9.18 27.65 -13.13
N ASN A 64 9.60 26.38 -13.03
CA ASN A 64 9.70 25.42 -14.13
C ASN A 64 8.72 24.23 -13.97
N THR A 65 7.47 24.57 -13.66
CA THR A 65 6.32 23.67 -13.45
C THR A 65 6.15 22.63 -14.57
N ASN A 66 6.46 23.00 -15.81
CA ASN A 66 6.31 22.14 -16.99
C ASN A 66 7.36 21.02 -17.06
N LEU A 67 8.61 21.29 -16.65
CA LEU A 67 9.71 20.34 -16.77
C LEU A 67 9.57 19.19 -15.75
N LEU A 68 9.03 19.49 -14.56
CA LEU A 68 8.72 18.48 -13.54
C LEU A 68 7.53 17.60 -13.93
N LYS A 69 6.48 18.17 -14.55
CA LYS A 69 5.33 17.41 -15.07
C LYS A 69 5.76 16.42 -16.17
N ILE A 70 6.63 16.85 -17.09
CA ILE A 70 7.16 15.98 -18.16
C ILE A 70 7.99 14.83 -17.57
N LYS A 71 8.90 15.12 -16.63
CA LYS A 71 9.71 14.07 -15.97
C LYS A 71 8.86 13.07 -15.19
N PHE A 72 7.83 13.53 -14.50
CA PHE A 72 6.94 12.64 -13.74
C PHE A 72 6.11 11.73 -14.66
N ASN A 73 5.55 12.26 -15.75
CA ASN A 73 4.81 11.47 -16.73
C ASN A 73 5.69 10.39 -17.38
N ASN A 74 6.93 10.74 -17.73
CA ASN A 74 7.86 9.77 -18.34
C ASN A 74 8.30 8.68 -17.35
N PHE A 75 8.44 9.01 -16.06
CA PHE A 75 8.86 8.05 -15.03
C PHE A 75 7.79 7.00 -14.71
N TRP A 76 6.51 7.40 -14.72
CA TRP A 76 5.40 6.46 -14.46
C TRP A 76 4.98 5.64 -15.68
N GLN A 77 5.23 6.13 -16.90
CA GLN A 77 4.82 5.45 -18.14
C GLN A 77 5.89 4.50 -18.72
N SER A 78 7.14 4.57 -18.26
CA SER A 78 8.21 3.67 -18.74
C SER A 78 8.94 3.00 -17.56
N PRO A 79 8.57 1.76 -17.19
CA PRO A 79 9.29 1.00 -16.18
C PRO A 79 10.63 0.41 -16.68
N THR A 80 11.07 0.74 -17.90
CA THR A 80 12.07 -0.07 -18.62
C THR A 80 13.51 0.40 -18.56
N ASN A 81 13.88 1.42 -17.78
CA ASN A 81 15.31 1.68 -17.51
C ASN A 81 15.54 1.98 -16.02
N PRO A 82 16.15 1.06 -15.26
CA PRO A 82 16.60 1.38 -13.92
C PRO A 82 17.63 2.51 -14.01
N ILE A 83 17.39 3.60 -13.29
CA ILE A 83 18.38 4.67 -13.14
C ILE A 83 19.60 4.05 -12.43
N PRO A 84 20.84 4.19 -12.95
CA PRO A 84 22.02 3.74 -12.24
C PRO A 84 22.15 4.58 -10.97
N ILE A 85 22.19 3.91 -9.83
CA ILE A 85 22.45 4.55 -8.53
C ILE A 85 23.95 4.92 -8.51
N PRO A 86 24.33 6.17 -8.18
CA PRO A 86 25.73 6.54 -8.00
C PRO A 86 26.38 5.86 -6.79
#